data_AF-A0AAV5SUM5-F1
#
_entry.id   AF-A0AAV5SUM5-F1
#
_cell.length_a   1.000
_cell.length_b   1.000
_cell.length_c   1.000
_cell.angle_alpha   90.00
_cell.angle_beta   90.00
_cell.angle_gamma   90.00
#
_symmetry.space_group_name_H-M   'P 1'
#
loop_
_entity.id
_entity.type
_entity.pdbx_description
1 polymer ?
#
loop_
_entity_poly.entity_id
_entity_poly.type
_entity_poly.pdbx_seq_one_letter_code
_entity_poly.pdbx_strand_id
1 'polypeptide(L)'
;MSSIVAKVRTVRVFVEPIEVELDEDGGLQWSSLASAFPGCSNLYYKGEENLKTMVKFDGKKFVRGSGCWNDTTYYVTLGSRTMNYPFGSYENASKQFEKSVNAVQQMLGGSLFAPKKRENGVRRSVEKSPVVNGIENGEKKEEVTVSLQERELLLKSSSSSRKLSPIEEQFVDLARISNGKDSVIEGQREELTKMKTTMAELEKDVTKYGEECSRHEKRMMAMEEELNILRRLSKDQTNMCEKVADLTSRLSDRELEFSSVRNDLNEKLSKLRMEKNEMEQKLDSASTQLRDSTSKWHLTEEDLKLKTMEVYEMELELKRLRTLAKRVNVDSVEQIQCYTETMDENAKLREEQSNLREDLSRQKESHLLFEKNALENARLMERNSEMEQRFNNLTIELGKINEKWKNTLTQREEEWSTKRAELELEKVELRRQIIELQSMFESATRDVAETTRRLDEVMASREEMRKYLNSIEYKHQDDLNRQTRGLAERAEEAEKRVTEMANMITSLTQENHDRLRDVHEVL
;
A
#
# COMPACT_ATOMS: atom_id res chain seq x y z
N MET A 1 17.84 24.94 57.57
CA MET A 1 16.62 25.35 56.85
C MET A 1 16.92 25.31 55.36
N SER A 2 16.45 24.28 54.65
CA SER A 2 16.70 24.10 53.22
C SER A 2 15.43 24.50 52.45
N SER A 3 15.54 25.55 51.64
CA SER A 3 14.46 26.05 50.78
C SER A 3 14.37 25.17 49.53
N ILE A 4 13.29 24.40 49.42
CA ILE A 4 12.97 23.62 48.21
C ILE A 4 12.54 24.63 47.12
N VAL A 5 13.43 24.92 46.19
CA VAL A 5 13.10 25.68 44.98
C VAL A 5 12.40 24.75 44.00
N ALA A 6 11.07 24.89 43.88
CA ALA A 6 10.29 24.14 42.89
C ALA A 6 10.68 24.58 41.47
N LYS A 7 11.27 23.68 40.69
CA LYS A 7 11.59 23.90 39.26
C LYS A 7 10.28 24.01 38.46
N VAL A 8 9.95 25.21 37.98
CA VAL A 8 8.83 25.44 37.05
C VAL A 8 9.15 24.74 35.72
N ARG A 9 8.34 23.75 35.32
CA ARG A 9 8.55 22.95 34.11
C ARG A 9 7.90 23.52 32.85
N THR A 10 6.95 24.45 32.99
CA THR A 10 6.23 25.04 31.86
C THR A 10 5.90 26.50 32.13
N VAL A 11 6.00 27.32 31.09
CA VAL A 11 5.56 28.73 31.11
C VAL A 11 4.38 28.87 30.15
N ARG A 12 3.33 29.56 30.59
CA ARG A 12 2.20 29.90 29.73
C ARG A 12 2.51 31.23 29.07
N VAL A 13 2.78 31.19 27.77
CA VAL A 13 3.00 32.37 26.95
C VAL A 13 1.66 32.74 26.31
N PHE A 14 1.25 33.99 26.48
CA PHE A 14 0.08 34.56 25.80
C PHE A 14 0.58 35.44 24.65
N VAL A 15 -0.08 35.34 23.51
CA VAL A 15 0.17 36.20 22.35
C VAL A 15 -0.88 37.32 22.37
N GLU A 16 -0.47 38.51 21.97
CA GLU A 16 -1.37 39.65 21.84
C GLU A 16 -2.49 39.33 20.82
N PRO A 17 -3.75 39.74 21.09
CA PRO A 17 -4.84 39.54 20.14
C PRO A 17 -4.55 40.22 18.80
N ILE A 18 -4.85 39.53 17.70
CA ILE A 18 -4.74 40.05 16.34
C ILE A 18 -6.14 40.25 15.79
N GLU A 19 -6.40 41.42 15.21
CA GLU A 19 -7.63 41.69 14.47
C GLU A 19 -7.55 41.03 13.10
N VAL A 20 -8.54 40.20 12.76
CA VAL A 20 -8.62 39.51 11.48
C VAL A 20 -9.91 39.91 10.80
N GLU A 21 -9.79 40.39 9.56
CA GLU A 21 -10.93 40.85 8.77
C GLU A 21 -11.89 39.70 8.43
N LEU A 22 -13.19 40.00 8.52
CA LEU A 22 -14.26 39.11 8.12
C LEU A 22 -14.59 39.32 6.64
N ASP A 23 -15.06 38.26 6.00
CA ASP A 23 -15.55 38.28 4.62
C ASP A 23 -16.87 39.06 4.50
N GLU A 24 -17.32 39.34 3.27
CA GLU A 24 -18.55 40.10 2.98
C GLU A 24 -19.80 39.50 3.64
N ASP A 25 -19.83 38.17 3.78
CA ASP A 25 -20.90 37.42 4.46
C ASP A 25 -20.75 37.38 6.00
N GLY A 26 -19.80 38.10 6.57
CA GLY A 26 -19.49 38.09 8.01
C GLY A 26 -18.85 36.78 8.52
N GLY A 27 -18.34 35.94 7.62
CA GLY A 27 -17.61 34.73 7.96
C GLY A 27 -16.10 34.96 8.00
N LEU A 28 -15.38 34.27 8.88
CA LEU A 28 -13.92 34.37 8.94
C LEU A 28 -13.29 33.33 8.01
N GLN A 29 -12.63 33.76 6.94
CA GLN A 29 -11.98 32.84 6.00
C GLN A 29 -10.81 32.09 6.66
N TRP A 30 -10.65 30.81 6.29
CA TRP A 30 -9.53 29.99 6.75
C TRP A 30 -8.17 30.60 6.34
N SER A 31 -8.07 31.08 5.11
CA SER A 31 -6.87 31.73 4.56
C SER A 31 -6.42 32.92 5.40
N SER A 32 -7.35 33.80 5.78
CA SER A 32 -7.08 34.97 6.63
C SER A 32 -6.57 34.54 8.01
N LEU A 33 -7.20 33.54 8.62
CA LEU A 33 -6.76 33.00 9.92
C LEU A 33 -5.37 32.34 9.83
N ALA A 34 -5.12 31.56 8.78
CA ALA A 34 -3.85 30.87 8.56
C ALA A 34 -2.69 31.82 8.24
N SER A 35 -2.99 32.95 7.60
CA SER A 35 -2.02 34.01 7.36
C SER A 35 -1.64 34.72 8.67
N ALA A 36 -2.61 35.00 9.54
CA ALA A 36 -2.37 35.65 10.83
C ALA A 36 -1.69 34.70 11.84
N PHE A 37 -2.04 33.42 11.81
CA PHE A 37 -1.53 32.40 12.73
C PHE A 37 -1.03 31.16 11.96
N PRO A 38 0.22 31.17 11.46
CA PRO A 38 0.79 30.03 10.75
C PRO A 38 0.77 28.75 11.60
N GLY A 39 0.22 27.67 11.05
CA GLY A 39 0.07 26.40 11.76
C GLY A 39 -1.15 26.33 12.70
N CYS A 40 -2.09 27.27 12.58
CA CYS A 40 -3.40 27.13 13.19
C CYS A 40 -4.15 25.92 12.61
N SER A 41 -5.04 25.36 13.41
CA SER A 41 -5.83 24.18 13.05
C SER A 41 -7.32 24.36 13.32
N ASN A 42 -7.68 25.10 14.37
CA ASN A 42 -9.07 25.34 14.74
C ASN A 42 -9.20 26.64 15.52
N LEU A 43 -10.43 27.15 15.54
CA LEU A 43 -10.85 28.31 16.31
C LEU A 43 -11.87 27.86 17.36
N TYR A 44 -11.70 28.31 18.60
CA TYR A 44 -12.63 28.03 19.69
C TYR A 44 -12.83 29.27 20.56
N TYR A 45 -13.94 29.32 21.26
CA TYR A 45 -14.19 30.30 22.30
C TYR A 45 -14.49 29.60 23.61
N LYS A 46 -14.47 30.36 24.71
CA LYS A 46 -14.88 29.85 26.01
C LYS A 46 -16.16 30.55 26.43
N GLY A 47 -17.21 29.78 26.69
CA GLY A 47 -18.47 30.30 27.20
C GLY A 47 -18.39 30.65 28.69
N GLU A 48 -19.54 31.03 29.27
CA GLU A 48 -19.66 31.42 30.69
C GLU A 48 -19.17 30.34 31.66
N GLU A 49 -19.27 29.06 31.28
CA GLU A 49 -18.80 27.92 32.07
C GLU A 49 -17.31 27.58 31.85
N ASN A 50 -16.55 28.44 31.15
CA ASN A 50 -15.13 28.24 30.80
C ASN A 50 -14.85 26.96 29.98
N LEU A 51 -15.91 26.34 29.43
CA LEU A 51 -15.83 25.20 28.52
C LEU A 51 -15.39 25.65 27.14
N LYS A 52 -14.51 24.86 26.51
CA LYS A 52 -14.04 25.12 25.14
C LYS A 52 -15.09 24.71 24.13
N THR A 53 -15.65 25.67 23.42
CA THR A 53 -16.60 25.45 22.33
C THR A 53 -15.96 25.78 21.00
N MET A 54 -15.92 24.81 20.09
CA MET A 54 -15.34 24.98 18.76
C MET A 54 -16.25 25.83 17.88
N VAL A 55 -15.67 26.74 17.11
CA VAL A 55 -16.41 27.52 16.12
C VAL A 55 -16.73 26.62 14.93
N LYS A 56 -17.95 26.71 14.42
CA LYS A 56 -18.39 25.91 13.29
C LYS A 56 -17.59 26.28 12.04
N PHE A 57 -17.08 25.28 11.34
CA PHE A 57 -16.36 25.43 10.08
C PHE A 57 -17.14 24.73 8.97
N ASP A 58 -17.39 25.44 7.87
CA ASP A 58 -18.17 24.93 6.74
C ASP A 58 -17.31 24.25 5.65
N GLY A 59 -15.99 24.18 5.86
CA GLY A 59 -15.02 23.68 4.89
C GLY A 59 -14.21 24.79 4.19
N LYS A 60 -14.66 26.05 4.27
CA LYS A 60 -13.96 27.21 3.68
C LYS A 60 -13.78 28.36 4.68
N LYS A 61 -14.80 28.63 5.49
CA LYS A 61 -14.84 29.72 6.46
C LYS A 61 -15.41 29.26 7.81
N PHE A 62 -15.02 29.95 8.86
CA PHE A 62 -15.63 29.83 10.16
C PHE A 62 -16.88 30.69 10.19
N VAL A 63 -17.97 30.07 10.63
CA VAL A 63 -19.28 30.71 10.72
C VAL A 63 -19.72 30.66 12.18
N ARG A 64 -20.10 31.81 12.72
CA ARG A 64 -20.66 31.86 14.07
C ARG A 64 -22.09 31.32 14.03
N GLY A 65 -22.44 30.44 14.98
CA GLY A 65 -23.77 29.85 15.06
C GLY A 65 -24.85 30.85 15.51
N SER A 66 -24.56 31.67 16.51
CA SER A 66 -25.43 32.74 17.02
C SER A 66 -24.61 33.87 17.68
N GLY A 67 -25.03 35.12 17.48
CA GLY A 67 -24.39 36.34 18.04
C GLY A 67 -23.38 37.04 17.11
N CYS A 68 -22.77 38.12 17.58
CA CYS A 68 -21.78 38.90 16.85
C CYS A 68 -20.35 38.46 17.22
N TRP A 69 -19.40 38.52 16.28
CA TRP A 69 -17.99 38.17 16.55
C TRP A 69 -17.37 38.99 17.70
N ASN A 70 -17.87 40.21 17.94
CA ASN A 70 -17.31 41.11 18.95
C ASN A 70 -17.68 40.73 20.40
N ASP A 71 -18.64 39.83 20.59
CA ASP A 71 -19.18 39.52 21.92
C ASP A 71 -18.31 38.51 22.69
N THR A 72 -17.26 37.96 22.07
CA THR A 72 -16.52 36.84 22.67
C THR A 72 -15.06 36.81 22.24
N THR A 73 -14.17 36.50 23.17
CA THR A 73 -12.76 36.28 22.87
C THR A 73 -12.55 34.90 22.24
N TYR A 74 -11.91 34.88 21.07
CA TYR A 74 -11.58 33.66 20.35
C TYR A 74 -10.12 33.27 20.53
N TYR A 75 -9.89 31.96 20.55
CA TYR A 75 -8.60 31.35 20.73
C TYR A 75 -8.32 30.40 19.58
N VAL A 76 -7.07 30.44 19.11
CA VAL A 76 -6.60 29.60 18.02
C VAL A 76 -5.82 28.41 18.58
N THR A 77 -6.07 27.23 18.03
CA THR A 77 -5.28 26.03 18.35
C THR A 77 -4.11 25.91 17.37
N LEU A 78 -2.89 26.08 17.88
CA LEU A 78 -1.65 25.93 17.13
C LEU A 78 -1.10 24.51 17.29
N GLY A 79 -0.50 23.97 16.22
CA GLY A 79 0.31 22.73 16.33
C GLY A 79 -0.39 21.44 15.87
N SER A 80 -1.43 21.52 15.05
CA SER A 80 -1.83 20.33 14.28
C SER A 80 -0.86 20.17 13.11
N ARG A 81 -0.32 18.95 12.93
CA ARG A 81 0.17 18.53 11.61
C ARG A 81 -0.95 18.86 10.62
N THR A 82 -0.61 19.59 9.56
CA THR A 82 -1.41 19.82 8.34
C THR A 82 -2.78 19.17 8.38
N MET A 83 -3.83 19.99 8.47
CA MET A 83 -5.23 19.59 8.35
C MET A 83 -5.40 18.52 7.26
N ASN A 84 -5.54 17.26 7.65
CA ASN A 84 -6.03 16.18 6.79
C ASN A 84 -7.53 16.38 6.61
N TYR A 85 -7.90 17.31 5.72
CA TYR A 85 -9.24 17.43 5.16
C TYR A 85 -9.28 16.66 3.82
N PRO A 86 -10.33 15.92 3.45
CA PRO A 86 -11.08 14.92 4.20
C PRO A 86 -10.60 13.49 3.85
N PHE A 87 -9.31 13.18 3.88
CA PHE A 87 -8.86 11.79 3.65
C PHE A 87 -9.01 10.90 4.90
N GLY A 88 -9.08 11.48 6.09
CA GLY A 88 -9.43 10.75 7.32
C GLY A 88 -10.89 10.25 7.31
N SER A 89 -11.76 10.88 6.51
CA SER A 89 -13.10 10.37 6.25
C SER A 89 -13.07 9.12 5.39
N TYR A 90 -12.14 8.98 4.45
CA TYR A 90 -12.00 7.74 3.68
C TYR A 90 -11.47 6.61 4.52
N GLU A 91 -10.48 6.84 5.39
CA GLU A 91 -9.96 5.77 6.24
C GLU A 91 -11.01 5.32 7.27
N ASN A 92 -11.75 6.26 7.88
CA ASN A 92 -12.84 5.93 8.79
C ASN A 92 -14.08 5.38 8.06
N ALA A 93 -14.41 5.87 6.85
CA ALA A 93 -15.47 5.31 6.02
C ALA A 93 -15.10 3.93 5.49
N SER A 94 -13.83 3.67 5.16
CA SER A 94 -13.34 2.36 4.75
C SER A 94 -13.35 1.39 5.93
N LYS A 95 -12.99 1.84 7.14
CA LYS A 95 -13.14 1.03 8.37
C LYS A 95 -14.61 0.77 8.73
N GLN A 96 -15.50 1.74 8.54
CA GLN A 96 -16.95 1.54 8.73
C GLN A 96 -17.55 0.65 7.64
N PHE A 97 -17.10 0.79 6.40
CA PHE A 97 -17.46 -0.06 5.28
C PHE A 97 -16.99 -1.49 5.53
N GLU A 98 -15.72 -1.71 5.89
CA GLU A 98 -15.20 -3.03 6.30
C GLU A 98 -15.97 -3.61 7.48
N LYS A 99 -16.29 -2.82 8.51
CA LYS A 99 -17.13 -3.27 9.62
C LYS A 99 -18.54 -3.64 9.17
N SER A 100 -19.13 -2.88 8.26
CA SER A 100 -20.45 -3.18 7.70
C SER A 100 -20.43 -4.40 6.79
N VAL A 101 -19.39 -4.60 5.98
CA VAL A 101 -19.18 -5.80 5.14
C VAL A 101 -18.93 -7.02 6.01
N ASN A 102 -18.13 -6.90 7.07
CA ASN A 102 -17.90 -7.99 8.03
C ASN A 102 -19.18 -8.32 8.83
N ALA A 103 -19.94 -7.31 9.24
CA ALA A 103 -21.22 -7.51 9.92
C ALA A 103 -22.25 -8.16 8.98
N VAL A 104 -22.30 -7.75 7.71
CA VAL A 104 -23.14 -8.37 6.67
C VAL A 104 -22.67 -9.79 6.38
N GLN A 105 -21.36 -10.06 6.29
CA GLN A 105 -20.81 -11.43 6.16
C GLN A 105 -21.14 -12.31 7.37
N GLN A 106 -21.17 -11.75 8.58
CA GLN A 106 -21.60 -12.48 9.79
C GLN A 106 -23.12 -12.70 9.83
N MET A 107 -23.92 -11.72 9.42
CA MET A 107 -25.39 -11.84 9.37
C MET A 107 -25.88 -12.74 8.23
N LEU A 108 -25.19 -12.76 7.09
CA LEU A 108 -25.41 -13.71 6.00
C LEU A 108 -24.71 -15.06 6.24
N GLY A 109 -24.17 -15.28 7.44
CA GLY A 109 -23.69 -16.58 7.88
C GLY A 109 -22.54 -17.13 7.05
N GLY A 110 -21.45 -16.37 6.86
CA GLY A 110 -20.10 -16.90 6.62
C GLY A 110 -19.90 -18.01 5.57
N SER A 111 -20.80 -18.16 4.58
CA SER A 111 -20.81 -19.36 3.73
C SER A 111 -21.43 -19.13 2.35
N LEU A 112 -21.20 -17.97 1.73
CA LEU A 112 -21.59 -17.76 0.32
C LEU A 112 -20.41 -17.73 -0.67
N PHE A 113 -19.16 -17.58 -0.21
CA PHE A 113 -17.98 -17.54 -1.10
C PHE A 113 -16.76 -18.36 -0.63
N ALA A 114 -16.92 -19.25 0.35
CA ALA A 114 -15.88 -20.20 0.74
C ALA A 114 -16.30 -21.63 0.36
N PRO A 115 -15.48 -22.39 -0.39
CA PRO A 115 -15.77 -23.79 -0.67
C PRO A 115 -15.75 -24.56 0.65
N LYS A 116 -16.85 -25.27 0.93
CA LYS A 116 -17.08 -26.07 2.14
C LYS A 116 -15.92 -27.05 2.38
N LYS A 117 -15.02 -26.73 3.31
CA LYS A 117 -14.26 -27.75 4.05
C LYS A 117 -15.22 -28.39 5.03
N ARG A 118 -15.64 -29.63 4.77
CA ARG A 118 -16.17 -30.52 5.81
C ARG A 118 -15.05 -30.79 6.80
N GLU A 119 -15.13 -30.19 7.98
CA GLU A 119 -14.47 -30.73 9.16
C GLU A 119 -15.17 -32.03 9.55
N ASN A 120 -14.57 -33.16 9.17
CA ASN A 120 -14.62 -34.35 10.01
C ASN A 120 -13.29 -34.38 10.76
N GLY A 121 -13.38 -34.03 12.04
CA GLY A 121 -12.29 -34.08 13.00
C GLY A 121 -11.64 -35.45 13.04
N VAL A 122 -10.33 -35.40 12.93
CA VAL A 122 -9.36 -36.48 13.00
C VAL A 122 -9.41 -37.16 14.37
N ARG A 123 -9.48 -38.49 14.32
CA ARG A 123 -9.09 -39.43 15.38
C ARG A 123 -7.68 -39.08 15.88
N ARG A 124 -7.54 -38.86 17.19
CA ARG A 124 -6.24 -38.90 17.88
C ARG A 124 -6.03 -40.32 18.45
N SER A 125 -4.77 -40.74 18.45
CA SER A 125 -4.27 -42.10 18.66
C SER A 125 -4.46 -42.66 20.07
N VAL A 126 -4.66 -43.99 20.10
CA VAL A 126 -4.07 -45.01 20.98
C VAL A 126 -4.10 -44.76 22.50
N GLU A 127 -4.90 -45.57 23.20
CA GLU A 127 -4.51 -46.13 24.50
C GLU A 127 -5.11 -47.53 24.70
N LYS A 128 -4.42 -48.33 25.51
CA LYS A 128 -4.47 -49.79 25.61
C LYS A 128 -5.63 -50.32 26.48
N SER A 129 -5.96 -51.59 26.19
CA SER A 129 -6.36 -52.66 27.14
C SER A 129 -7.88 -52.87 27.37
N PRO A 130 -8.29 -54.03 27.93
CA PRO A 130 -9.15 -55.03 27.27
C PRO A 130 -10.51 -55.19 27.98
N VAL A 131 -11.31 -56.22 27.60
CA VAL A 131 -12.51 -56.84 28.26
C VAL A 131 -13.62 -57.01 27.21
N VAL A 132 -13.85 -58.22 26.67
CA VAL A 132 -14.70 -59.34 27.15
C VAL A 132 -16.20 -59.14 26.85
N ASN A 133 -16.85 -60.28 26.52
CA ASN A 133 -18.24 -60.55 26.11
C ASN A 133 -18.46 -60.47 24.59
N GLY A 134 -18.74 -61.55 23.85
CA GLY A 134 -19.45 -62.79 24.18
C GLY A 134 -20.90 -62.67 23.70
N ILE A 135 -21.27 -63.48 22.71
CA ILE A 135 -22.60 -64.11 22.52
C ILE A 135 -22.45 -65.15 21.40
N GLU A 136 -22.93 -66.34 21.75
CA GLU A 136 -22.97 -67.60 21.02
C GLU A 136 -24.20 -67.72 20.08
N ASN A 137 -24.19 -68.85 19.36
CA ASN A 137 -25.32 -69.59 18.76
C ASN A 137 -25.83 -69.10 17.39
N GLY A 138 -26.09 -69.95 16.40
CA GLY A 138 -26.09 -71.42 16.32
C GLY A 138 -26.34 -71.81 14.85
N GLU A 139 -25.71 -72.90 14.40
CA GLU A 139 -26.35 -74.16 14.01
C GLU A 139 -26.69 -74.36 12.51
N LYS A 140 -26.13 -75.47 12.01
CA LYS A 140 -26.67 -76.44 11.03
C LYS A 140 -26.73 -76.05 9.55
N LYS A 141 -25.85 -76.71 8.78
CA LYS A 141 -26.25 -77.73 7.81
C LYS A 141 -25.11 -78.74 7.61
N GLU A 142 -25.27 -79.91 8.24
CA GLU A 142 -24.63 -81.14 7.80
C GLU A 142 -25.22 -81.52 6.44
N GLU A 143 -24.39 -81.59 5.41
CA GLU A 143 -24.72 -82.30 4.18
C GLU A 143 -23.45 -83.00 3.67
N VAL A 144 -23.37 -84.28 4.01
CA VAL A 144 -22.73 -85.38 3.29
C VAL A 144 -21.77 -84.96 2.16
N THR A 145 -20.50 -84.76 2.51
CA THR A 145 -19.40 -85.03 1.58
C THR A 145 -18.44 -85.96 2.29
N VAL A 146 -18.75 -87.26 2.22
CA VAL A 146 -17.73 -88.30 2.35
C VAL A 146 -16.60 -87.91 1.40
N SER A 147 -15.42 -87.67 1.95
CA SER A 147 -14.26 -87.27 1.17
C SER A 147 -14.03 -88.31 0.07
N LEU A 148 -14.07 -87.90 -1.20
CA LEU A 148 -13.79 -88.79 -2.33
C LEU A 148 -12.38 -89.40 -2.23
N GLN A 149 -11.50 -88.82 -1.41
CA GLN A 149 -10.22 -89.40 -1.00
C GLN A 149 -10.38 -90.70 -0.19
N GLU A 150 -11.37 -90.83 0.70
CA GLU A 150 -11.69 -92.10 1.36
C GLU A 150 -12.26 -93.13 0.39
N ARG A 151 -13.01 -92.69 -0.63
CA ARG A 151 -13.52 -93.58 -1.70
C ARG A 151 -12.42 -94.01 -2.67
N GLU A 152 -11.43 -93.15 -2.93
CA GLU A 152 -10.25 -93.46 -3.73
C GLU A 152 -9.27 -94.39 -2.97
N LEU A 153 -9.15 -94.23 -1.65
CA LEU A 153 -8.39 -95.15 -0.79
C LEU A 153 -9.07 -96.52 -0.67
N LEU A 154 -10.40 -96.58 -0.60
CA LEU A 154 -11.17 -97.83 -0.63
C LEU A 154 -11.07 -98.53 -2.00
N LEU A 155 -11.03 -97.79 -3.11
CA LEU A 155 -10.81 -98.36 -4.43
C LEU A 155 -9.36 -98.83 -4.62
N LYS A 156 -8.35 -98.06 -4.18
CA LYS A 156 -6.92 -98.46 -4.24
C LYS A 156 -6.58 -99.64 -3.33
N SER A 157 -7.26 -99.79 -2.18
CA SER A 157 -7.11 -100.96 -1.31
C SER A 157 -7.88 -102.20 -1.79
N SER A 158 -8.85 -102.03 -2.70
CA SER A 158 -9.62 -103.13 -3.32
C SER A 158 -9.09 -103.57 -4.70
N SER A 159 -8.16 -102.83 -5.32
CA SER A 159 -7.83 -102.96 -6.74
C SER A 159 -6.44 -103.53 -7.05
N SER A 160 -5.87 -104.38 -6.21
CA SER A 160 -4.57 -105.01 -6.54
C SER A 160 -4.66 -106.32 -7.34
N SER A 161 -5.86 -106.80 -7.76
CA SER A 161 -5.95 -108.06 -8.52
C SER A 161 -7.11 -108.26 -9.53
N ARG A 162 -8.00 -107.27 -9.76
CA ARG A 162 -9.01 -107.37 -10.84
C ARG A 162 -8.54 -106.63 -12.09
N LYS A 163 -8.42 -107.37 -13.20
CA LYS A 163 -8.27 -106.79 -14.55
C LYS A 163 -9.61 -106.16 -14.93
N LEU A 164 -9.63 -104.83 -15.03
CA LEU A 164 -10.80 -104.06 -15.48
C LEU A 164 -11.10 -104.39 -16.94
N SER A 165 -12.38 -104.37 -17.32
CA SER A 165 -12.80 -104.45 -18.72
C SER A 165 -12.38 -103.18 -19.47
N PRO A 166 -12.06 -103.23 -20.78
CA PRO A 166 -11.69 -102.04 -21.56
C PRO A 166 -12.67 -100.86 -21.44
N ILE A 167 -13.97 -101.15 -21.22
CA ILE A 167 -14.99 -100.13 -21.00
C ILE A 167 -14.89 -99.49 -19.60
N GLU A 168 -14.57 -100.28 -18.57
CA GLU A 168 -14.41 -99.80 -17.19
C GLU A 168 -13.14 -98.96 -17.07
N GLU A 169 -12.08 -99.31 -17.79
CA GLU A 169 -10.84 -98.54 -17.88
C GLU A 169 -11.10 -97.17 -18.55
N GLN A 170 -11.90 -97.11 -19.63
CA GLN A 170 -12.32 -95.85 -20.25
C GLN A 170 -13.14 -94.95 -19.30
N PHE A 171 -14.00 -95.52 -18.46
CA PHE A 171 -14.74 -94.74 -17.46
C PHE A 171 -13.83 -94.21 -16.35
N VAL A 172 -12.85 -95.00 -15.91
CA VAL A 172 -11.83 -94.55 -14.94
C VAL A 172 -10.96 -93.44 -15.53
N ASP A 173 -10.57 -93.54 -16.80
CA ASP A 173 -9.80 -92.51 -17.49
C ASP A 173 -10.62 -91.23 -17.70
N LEU A 174 -11.90 -91.34 -18.09
CA LEU A 174 -12.81 -90.19 -18.17
C LEU A 174 -13.00 -89.52 -16.82
N ALA A 175 -13.16 -90.28 -15.74
CA ALA A 175 -13.26 -89.72 -14.38
C ALA A 175 -11.96 -89.01 -13.95
N ARG A 176 -10.79 -89.57 -14.28
CA ARG A 176 -9.49 -88.92 -14.05
C ARG A 176 -9.33 -87.64 -14.86
N ILE A 177 -9.71 -87.66 -16.14
CA ILE A 177 -9.67 -86.48 -17.02
C ILE A 177 -10.65 -85.42 -16.52
N SER A 178 -11.84 -85.80 -16.08
CA SER A 178 -12.84 -84.89 -15.51
C SER A 178 -12.30 -84.23 -14.25
N ASN A 179 -11.80 -85.02 -13.29
CA ASN A 179 -11.21 -84.49 -12.06
C ASN A 179 -9.97 -83.63 -12.33
N GLY A 180 -9.14 -84.02 -13.31
CA GLY A 180 -8.00 -83.22 -13.75
C GLY A 180 -8.42 -81.88 -14.35
N LYS A 181 -9.49 -81.87 -15.17
CA LYS A 181 -10.10 -80.65 -15.70
C LYS A 181 -10.64 -79.77 -14.58
N ASP A 182 -11.37 -80.33 -13.63
CA ASP A 182 -11.96 -79.58 -12.52
C ASP A 182 -10.86 -78.96 -11.64
N SER A 183 -9.78 -79.69 -11.35
CA SER A 183 -8.60 -79.14 -10.67
C SER A 183 -7.92 -78.00 -11.44
N VAL A 184 -7.81 -78.10 -12.76
CA VAL A 184 -7.24 -77.02 -13.60
C VAL A 184 -8.17 -75.80 -13.61
N ILE A 185 -9.48 -76.01 -13.73
CA ILE A 185 -10.47 -74.92 -13.72
C ILE A 185 -10.46 -74.22 -12.36
N GLU A 186 -10.39 -74.96 -11.26
CA GLU A 186 -10.33 -74.36 -9.92
C GLU A 186 -9.01 -73.63 -9.70
N GLY A 187 -7.88 -74.18 -10.14
CA GLY A 187 -6.60 -73.48 -10.15
C GLY A 187 -6.64 -72.17 -10.95
N GLN A 188 -7.26 -72.19 -12.14
CA GLN A 188 -7.46 -70.98 -12.96
C GLN A 188 -8.40 -69.97 -12.30
N ARG A 189 -9.43 -70.42 -11.57
CA ARG A 189 -10.33 -69.53 -10.80
C ARG A 189 -9.61 -68.89 -9.62
N GLU A 190 -8.76 -69.64 -8.92
CA GLU A 190 -7.90 -69.09 -7.86
C GLU A 190 -6.90 -68.06 -8.41
N GLU A 191 -6.29 -68.33 -9.57
CA GLU A 191 -5.39 -67.37 -10.22
C GLU A 191 -6.15 -66.12 -10.69
N LEU A 192 -7.32 -66.27 -11.29
CA LEU A 192 -8.17 -65.15 -11.70
C LEU A 192 -8.61 -64.29 -10.51
N THR A 193 -8.95 -64.91 -9.39
CA THR A 193 -9.34 -64.18 -8.17
C THR A 193 -8.14 -63.44 -7.59
N LYS A 194 -6.97 -64.07 -7.49
CA LYS A 194 -5.71 -63.41 -7.09
C LYS A 194 -5.37 -62.23 -8.01
N MET A 195 -5.44 -62.43 -9.33
CA MET A 195 -5.14 -61.39 -10.31
C MET A 195 -6.16 -60.24 -10.23
N LYS A 196 -7.43 -60.53 -9.99
CA LYS A 196 -8.47 -59.52 -9.80
C LYS A 196 -8.24 -58.71 -8.52
N THR A 197 -7.83 -59.35 -7.42
CA THR A 197 -7.50 -58.65 -6.17
C THR A 197 -6.28 -57.75 -6.34
N THR A 198 -5.21 -58.21 -7.00
CA THR A 198 -4.03 -57.39 -7.23
C THR A 198 -4.33 -56.24 -8.19
N MET A 199 -5.18 -56.45 -9.21
CA MET A 199 -5.61 -55.37 -10.11
C MET A 199 -6.40 -54.29 -9.35
N ALA A 200 -7.31 -54.69 -8.46
CA ALA A 200 -8.07 -53.75 -7.63
C ALA A 200 -7.18 -52.96 -6.64
N GLU A 201 -6.15 -53.61 -6.08
CA GLU A 201 -5.15 -52.95 -5.23
C GLU A 201 -4.32 -51.93 -6.04
N LEU A 202 -3.85 -52.31 -7.23
CA LEU A 202 -3.11 -51.41 -8.12
C LEU A 202 -3.95 -50.21 -8.59
N GLU A 203 -5.22 -50.42 -8.94
CA GLU A 203 -6.15 -49.33 -9.27
C GLU A 203 -6.30 -48.35 -8.10
N LYS A 204 -6.45 -48.87 -6.89
CA LYS A 204 -6.52 -48.06 -5.68
C LYS A 204 -5.23 -47.27 -5.46
N ASP A 205 -4.07 -47.87 -5.64
CA ASP A 205 -2.79 -47.18 -5.50
C ASP A 205 -2.60 -46.11 -6.59
N VAL A 206 -2.98 -46.38 -7.83
CA VAL A 206 -2.94 -45.38 -8.93
C VAL A 206 -3.82 -44.18 -8.60
N THR A 207 -5.05 -44.39 -8.11
CA THR A 207 -5.92 -43.26 -7.70
C THR A 207 -5.29 -42.46 -6.56
N LYS A 208 -4.73 -43.13 -5.55
CA LYS A 208 -4.05 -42.49 -4.43
C LYS A 208 -2.85 -41.65 -4.89
N TYR A 209 -1.99 -42.18 -5.75
CA TYR A 209 -0.84 -41.44 -6.28
C TYR A 209 -1.27 -40.29 -7.18
N GLY A 210 -2.35 -40.44 -7.96
CA GLY A 210 -2.94 -39.35 -8.73
C GLY A 210 -3.40 -38.18 -7.84
N GLU A 211 -4.08 -38.47 -6.73
CA GLU A 211 -4.48 -37.46 -5.76
C GLU A 211 -3.29 -36.80 -5.05
N GLU A 212 -2.22 -37.55 -4.76
CA GLU A 212 -0.99 -37.04 -4.18
C GLU A 212 -0.24 -36.13 -5.16
N CYS A 213 -0.14 -36.51 -6.43
CA CYS A 213 0.42 -35.67 -7.50
C CYS A 213 -0.35 -34.35 -7.63
N SER A 214 -1.69 -34.41 -7.71
CA SER A 214 -2.52 -33.20 -7.77
C SER A 214 -2.35 -32.29 -6.56
N ARG A 215 -2.17 -32.87 -5.36
CA ARG A 215 -1.85 -32.09 -4.14
C ARG A 215 -0.49 -31.42 -4.21
N HIS A 216 0.53 -32.10 -4.73
CA HIS A 216 1.87 -31.54 -4.89
C HIS A 216 1.88 -30.42 -5.93
N GLU A 217 1.19 -30.60 -7.06
CA GLU A 217 1.07 -29.59 -8.11
C GLU A 217 0.42 -28.29 -7.58
N LYS A 218 -0.68 -28.40 -6.83
CA LYS A 218 -1.32 -27.25 -6.18
C LYS A 218 -0.38 -26.54 -5.20
N ARG A 219 0.40 -27.28 -4.44
CA ARG A 219 1.39 -26.71 -3.51
C ARG A 219 2.51 -25.99 -4.28
N MET A 220 2.95 -26.56 -5.40
CA MET A 220 3.98 -25.97 -6.25
C MET A 220 3.51 -24.66 -6.87
N MET A 221 2.27 -24.62 -7.37
CA MET A 221 1.62 -23.40 -7.88
C MET A 221 1.55 -22.29 -6.81
N ALA A 222 1.14 -22.63 -5.59
CA ALA A 222 1.11 -21.66 -4.48
C ALA A 222 2.51 -21.11 -4.15
N MET A 223 3.55 -21.96 -4.14
CA MET A 223 4.93 -21.52 -3.91
C MET A 223 5.46 -20.63 -5.05
N GLU A 224 5.08 -20.88 -6.31
CA GLU A 224 5.45 -20.02 -7.45
C GLU A 224 4.76 -18.65 -7.37
N GLU A 225 3.49 -18.61 -6.93
CA GLU A 225 2.77 -17.36 -6.66
C GLU A 225 3.46 -16.54 -5.54
N GLU A 226 3.83 -17.20 -4.43
CA GLU A 226 4.60 -16.58 -3.35
C GLU A 226 5.95 -16.04 -3.84
N LEU A 227 6.69 -16.81 -4.64
CA LEU A 227 7.94 -16.35 -5.26
C LEU A 227 7.74 -15.14 -6.16
N ASN A 228 6.66 -15.09 -6.93
CA ASN A 228 6.34 -13.94 -7.78
C ASN A 228 5.98 -12.69 -6.97
N ILE A 229 5.39 -12.84 -5.78
CA ILE A 229 5.18 -11.73 -4.85
C ILE A 229 6.53 -11.26 -4.29
N LEU A 230 7.40 -12.17 -3.85
CA LEU A 230 8.74 -11.83 -3.34
C LEU A 230 9.61 -11.13 -4.39
N ARG A 231 9.57 -11.57 -5.65
CA ARG A 231 10.26 -10.91 -6.77
C ARG A 231 9.78 -9.47 -6.98
N ARG A 232 8.46 -9.24 -6.90
CA ARG A 232 7.88 -7.88 -6.99
C ARG A 232 8.30 -7.00 -5.82
N LEU A 233 8.21 -7.51 -4.59
CA LEU A 233 8.66 -6.80 -3.39
C LEU A 233 10.16 -6.45 -3.45
N SER A 234 10.99 -7.35 -3.94
CA SER A 234 12.42 -7.09 -4.13
C SER A 234 12.66 -5.96 -5.14
N LYS A 235 11.91 -5.91 -6.24
CA LYS A 235 12.00 -4.81 -7.22
C LYS A 235 11.58 -3.48 -6.60
N ASP A 236 10.47 -3.47 -5.85
CA ASP A 236 10.00 -2.28 -5.16
C ASP A 236 11.01 -1.80 -4.10
N GLN A 237 11.65 -2.73 -3.39
CA GLN A 237 12.72 -2.42 -2.44
C GLN A 237 13.91 -1.76 -3.13
N THR A 238 14.37 -2.29 -4.28
CA THR A 238 15.47 -1.67 -5.04
C THR A 238 15.11 -0.25 -5.49
N ASN A 239 13.91 -0.05 -6.03
CA ASN A 239 13.43 1.28 -6.43
C ASN A 239 13.38 2.25 -5.24
N MET A 240 12.96 1.79 -4.05
CA MET A 240 12.96 2.61 -2.85
C MET A 240 14.38 2.94 -2.39
N CYS A 241 15.31 2.00 -2.43
CA CYS A 241 16.73 2.24 -2.12
C CYS A 241 17.34 3.30 -3.05
N GLU A 242 17.08 3.22 -4.36
CA GLU A 242 17.52 4.22 -5.34
C GLU A 242 16.95 5.61 -5.02
N LYS A 243 15.65 5.69 -4.67
CA LYS A 243 15.01 6.95 -4.30
C LYS A 243 15.57 7.53 -2.99
N VAL A 244 15.89 6.69 -2.02
CA VAL A 244 16.56 7.11 -0.78
C VAL A 244 17.96 7.64 -1.09
N ALA A 245 18.72 6.99 -1.98
CA ALA A 245 20.03 7.45 -2.41
C ALA A 245 19.96 8.82 -3.11
N ASP A 246 19.02 9.01 -4.04
CA ASP A 246 18.79 10.32 -4.72
C ASP A 246 18.45 11.42 -3.71
N LEU A 247 17.49 11.15 -2.80
CA LEU A 247 17.10 12.12 -1.78
C LEU A 247 18.26 12.45 -0.83
N THR A 248 19.09 11.47 -0.49
CA THR A 248 20.29 11.67 0.35
C THR A 248 21.32 12.53 -0.37
N SER A 249 21.58 12.28 -1.66
CA SER A 249 22.48 13.11 -2.47
C SER A 249 21.98 14.56 -2.54
N ARG A 250 20.69 14.74 -2.85
CA ARG A 250 20.09 16.08 -2.94
C ARG A 250 20.12 16.82 -1.60
N LEU A 251 19.96 16.12 -0.49
CA LEU A 251 20.06 16.70 0.84
C LEU A 251 21.50 17.16 1.12
N SER A 252 22.49 16.34 0.78
CA SER A 252 23.92 16.70 0.91
C SER A 252 24.30 17.91 0.06
N ASP A 253 23.83 17.97 -1.18
CA ASP A 253 24.04 19.14 -2.06
C ASP A 253 23.45 20.41 -1.45
N ARG A 254 22.25 20.32 -0.87
CA ARG A 254 21.60 21.45 -0.18
C ARG A 254 22.33 21.87 1.07
N GLU A 255 22.88 20.94 1.85
CA GLU A 255 23.72 21.25 3.00
C GLU A 255 25.00 22.00 2.60
N LEU A 256 25.61 21.61 1.48
CA LEU A 256 26.76 22.33 0.91
C LEU A 256 26.39 23.74 0.45
N GLU A 257 25.27 23.91 -0.26
CA GLU A 257 24.73 25.23 -0.63
C GLU A 257 24.50 26.12 0.60
N PHE A 258 23.83 25.61 1.63
CA PHE A 258 23.59 26.34 2.87
C PHE A 258 24.89 26.71 3.59
N SER A 259 25.88 25.81 3.59
CA SER A 259 27.19 26.09 4.16
C SER A 259 27.89 27.25 3.42
N SER A 260 27.83 27.26 2.09
CA SER A 260 28.37 28.35 1.26
C SER A 260 27.69 29.68 1.57
N VAL A 261 26.35 29.72 1.55
CA VAL A 261 25.59 30.95 1.84
C VAL A 261 25.86 31.45 3.25
N ARG A 262 25.98 30.56 4.23
CA ARG A 262 26.34 30.93 5.61
C ARG A 262 27.73 31.54 5.68
N ASN A 263 28.69 31.02 4.93
CA ASN A 263 30.05 31.57 4.88
C ASN A 263 30.05 32.97 4.24
N ASP A 264 29.34 33.17 3.13
CA ASP A 264 29.21 34.47 2.48
C ASP A 264 28.56 35.52 3.39
N LEU A 265 27.51 35.12 4.13
CA LEU A 265 26.86 35.99 5.10
C LEU A 265 27.79 36.34 6.26
N ASN A 266 28.56 35.38 6.77
CA ASN A 266 29.56 35.63 7.80
C ASN A 266 30.66 36.58 7.32
N GLU A 267 31.12 36.45 6.08
CA GLU A 267 32.11 37.36 5.50
C GLU A 267 31.54 38.79 5.37
N LYS A 268 30.32 38.94 4.86
CA LYS A 268 29.63 40.24 4.79
C LYS A 268 29.44 40.86 6.17
N LEU A 269 29.06 40.05 7.16
CA LEU A 269 28.88 40.49 8.53
C LEU A 269 30.20 40.94 9.16
N SER A 270 31.31 40.25 8.85
CA SER A 270 32.65 40.65 9.26
C SER A 270 33.05 42.01 8.66
N LYS A 271 32.82 42.20 7.35
CA LYS A 271 33.10 43.48 6.66
C LYS A 271 32.30 44.63 7.27
N LEU A 272 30.98 44.45 7.47
CA LEU A 272 30.13 45.47 8.09
C LEU A 272 30.55 45.80 9.52
N ARG A 273 31.05 44.82 10.29
CA ARG A 273 31.62 45.09 11.62
C ARG A 273 32.89 45.92 11.54
N MET A 274 33.77 45.64 10.59
CA MET A 274 34.99 46.46 10.39
C MET A 274 34.64 47.89 9.99
N GLU A 275 33.74 48.07 9.02
CA GLU A 275 33.27 49.40 8.59
C GLU A 275 32.62 50.17 9.76
N LYS A 276 31.78 49.49 10.56
CA LYS A 276 31.19 50.08 11.76
C LYS A 276 32.28 50.58 12.72
N ASN A 277 33.26 49.75 13.04
CA ASN A 277 34.34 50.12 13.97
C ASN A 277 35.17 51.29 13.43
N GLU A 278 35.44 51.33 12.12
CA GLU A 278 36.14 52.44 11.47
C GLU A 278 35.34 53.75 11.57
N MET A 279 34.02 53.68 11.37
CA MET A 279 33.13 54.83 11.51
C MET A 279 33.04 55.32 12.96
N GLU A 280 33.00 54.41 13.95
CA GLU A 280 33.06 54.76 15.36
C GLU A 280 34.39 55.46 15.70
N GLN A 281 35.52 54.97 15.20
CA GLN A 281 36.83 55.62 15.41
C GLN A 281 36.91 57.01 14.78
N LYS A 282 36.34 57.19 13.57
CA LYS A 282 36.25 58.50 12.91
C LYS A 282 35.35 59.46 13.69
N LEU A 283 34.23 58.96 14.23
CA LEU A 283 33.32 59.75 15.06
C LEU A 283 34.00 60.22 16.35
N ASP A 284 34.73 59.33 17.02
CA ASP A 284 35.50 59.67 18.23
C ASP A 284 36.57 60.73 17.93
N SER A 285 37.28 60.58 16.80
CA SER A 285 38.29 61.54 16.35
C SER A 285 37.70 62.90 16.00
N ALA A 286 36.52 62.93 15.36
CA ALA A 286 35.82 64.18 15.07
C ALA A 286 35.29 64.85 16.35
N SER A 287 34.81 64.05 17.30
CA SER A 287 34.32 64.53 18.60
C SER A 287 35.43 65.17 19.44
N THR A 288 36.63 64.58 19.46
CA THR A 288 37.80 65.17 20.13
C THR A 288 38.25 66.46 19.44
N GLN A 289 38.33 66.48 18.11
CA GLN A 289 38.64 67.71 17.36
C GLN A 289 37.64 68.85 17.61
N LEU A 290 36.35 68.52 17.68
CA LEU A 290 35.30 69.49 17.98
C LEU A 290 35.46 70.05 19.40
N ARG A 291 35.74 69.18 20.39
CA ARG A 291 36.01 69.59 21.78
C ARG A 291 37.22 70.51 21.89
N ASP A 292 38.30 70.19 21.18
CA ASP A 292 39.52 71.01 21.16
C ASP A 292 39.25 72.37 20.51
N SER A 293 38.51 72.39 19.40
CA SER A 293 38.13 73.61 18.70
C SER A 293 37.22 74.49 19.55
N THR A 294 36.27 73.89 20.26
CA THR A 294 35.37 74.59 21.20
C THR A 294 36.17 75.19 22.36
N SER A 295 37.15 74.46 22.90
CA SER A 295 38.04 74.95 23.95
C SER A 295 38.90 76.13 23.47
N LYS A 296 39.46 76.05 22.26
CA LYS A 296 40.19 77.17 21.63
C LYS A 296 39.29 78.38 21.43
N TRP A 297 38.06 78.17 20.98
CA TRP A 297 37.09 79.25 20.78
C TRP A 297 36.78 79.97 22.08
N HIS A 298 36.56 79.25 23.19
CA HIS A 298 36.38 79.86 24.50
C HIS A 298 37.59 80.67 24.96
N LEU A 299 38.83 80.17 24.75
CA LEU A 299 40.04 80.94 25.06
C LEU A 299 40.12 82.24 24.23
N THR A 300 39.79 82.18 22.94
CA THR A 300 39.75 83.39 22.10
C THR A 300 38.63 84.35 22.49
N GLU A 301 37.50 83.83 22.97
CA GLU A 301 36.39 84.64 23.49
C GLU A 301 36.80 85.38 24.76
N GLU A 302 37.52 84.72 25.67
CA GLU A 302 38.08 85.34 26.88
C GLU A 302 39.13 86.41 26.55
N ASP A 303 40.06 86.13 25.63
CA ASP A 303 41.05 87.10 25.15
C ASP A 303 40.38 88.33 24.51
N LEU A 304 39.33 88.11 23.72
CA LEU A 304 38.58 89.18 23.09
C LEU A 304 37.82 90.03 24.11
N LYS A 305 37.24 89.42 25.15
CA LYS A 305 36.64 90.16 26.28
C LYS A 305 37.68 91.02 27.00
N LEU A 306 38.88 90.49 27.25
CA LEU A 306 39.97 91.23 27.87
C LEU A 306 40.41 92.43 27.00
N LYS A 307 40.67 92.20 25.71
CA LYS A 307 41.00 93.28 24.76
C LYS A 307 39.89 94.31 24.63
N THR A 308 38.63 93.90 24.69
CA THR A 308 37.50 94.84 24.66
C THR A 308 37.52 95.75 25.90
N MET A 309 37.89 95.22 27.08
CA MET A 309 38.10 96.04 28.28
C MET A 309 39.30 96.98 28.12
N GLU A 310 40.43 96.52 27.58
CA GLU A 310 41.61 97.37 27.31
C GLU A 310 41.27 98.50 26.33
N VAL A 311 40.54 98.22 25.27
CA VAL A 311 40.07 99.23 24.32
C VAL A 311 39.16 100.24 25.00
N TYR A 312 38.24 99.79 25.86
CA TYR A 312 37.39 100.69 26.63
C TYR A 312 38.20 101.61 27.57
N GLU A 313 39.24 101.09 28.23
CA GLU A 313 40.18 101.89 29.03
C GLU A 313 40.96 102.89 28.17
N MET A 314 41.48 102.45 27.01
CA MET A 314 42.15 103.32 26.05
C MET A 314 41.22 104.39 25.50
N GLU A 315 39.94 104.10 25.26
CA GLU A 315 38.94 105.10 24.83
C GLU A 315 38.67 106.15 25.91
N LEU A 316 38.65 105.75 27.18
CA LEU A 316 38.59 106.65 28.33
C LEU A 316 39.83 107.55 28.39
N GLU A 317 41.01 106.99 28.19
CA GLU A 317 42.29 107.71 28.14
C GLU A 317 42.34 108.67 26.92
N LEU A 318 41.88 108.22 25.74
CA LEU A 318 41.74 109.05 24.55
C LEU A 318 40.72 110.16 24.75
N LYS A 319 39.61 109.94 25.46
CA LYS A 319 38.66 111.00 25.82
C LYS A 319 39.33 112.04 26.72
N ARG A 320 40.16 111.64 27.68
CA ARG A 320 40.99 112.53 28.52
C ARG A 320 42.01 113.31 27.67
N LEU A 321 42.74 112.62 26.80
CA LEU A 321 43.72 113.20 25.90
C LEU A 321 43.09 114.12 24.86
N ARG A 322 41.89 113.82 24.34
CA ARG A 322 41.11 114.70 23.45
C ARG A 322 40.59 115.93 24.18
N THR A 323 40.25 115.83 25.47
CA THR A 323 39.91 117.00 26.29
C THR A 323 41.14 117.87 26.60
N LEU A 324 42.33 117.28 26.70
CA LEU A 324 43.61 117.98 26.77
C LEU A 324 44.03 118.59 25.42
N ALA A 325 43.87 117.87 24.31
CA ALA A 325 44.16 118.34 22.96
C ALA A 325 43.22 119.48 22.53
N LYS A 326 41.93 119.43 22.93
CA LYS A 326 41.00 120.56 22.78
C LYS A 326 41.41 121.82 23.57
N ARG A 327 42.31 121.71 24.57
CA ARG A 327 42.90 122.87 25.26
C ARG A 327 44.18 123.40 24.61
N VAL A 328 44.79 122.65 23.68
CA VAL A 328 46.11 122.96 23.10
C VAL A 328 46.05 123.18 21.59
N ASN A 329 44.87 123.55 21.06
CA ASN A 329 44.59 123.95 19.67
C ASN A 329 45.70 123.58 18.66
N VAL A 330 45.84 122.27 18.39
CA VAL A 330 46.82 121.75 17.43
C VAL A 330 46.16 121.79 16.06
N ASP A 331 46.36 122.92 15.40
CA ASP A 331 46.03 123.15 14.00
C ASP A 331 47.06 122.46 13.09
N SER A 332 46.65 121.38 12.44
CA SER A 332 47.12 121.04 11.08
C SER A 332 46.05 120.29 10.30
N VAL A 333 44.88 120.95 10.15
CA VAL A 333 43.69 120.43 9.46
C VAL A 333 43.99 119.92 8.04
N GLU A 334 44.99 120.49 7.35
CA GLU A 334 45.35 120.11 5.98
C GLU A 334 46.20 118.82 5.90
N GLN A 335 47.05 118.53 6.88
CA GLN A 335 47.77 117.23 6.95
C GLN A 335 46.84 116.10 7.37
N ILE A 336 45.88 116.38 8.26
CA ILE A 336 44.85 115.42 8.68
C ILE A 336 44.00 115.04 7.47
N GLN A 337 43.63 116.00 6.61
CA GLN A 337 42.79 115.74 5.44
C GLN A 337 43.48 114.84 4.39
N CYS A 338 44.77 115.08 4.09
CA CYS A 338 45.54 114.24 3.17
C CYS A 338 45.82 112.84 3.77
N TYR A 339 46.03 112.75 5.10
CA TYR A 339 46.12 111.47 5.80
C TYR A 339 44.78 110.71 5.83
N THR A 340 43.63 111.39 5.94
CA THR A 340 42.32 110.74 5.88
C THR A 340 42.01 110.22 4.49
N GLU A 341 42.32 110.98 3.44
CA GLU A 341 42.12 110.53 2.04
C GLU A 341 42.99 109.29 1.73
N THR A 342 44.26 109.30 2.13
CA THR A 342 45.15 108.13 1.97
C THR A 342 44.78 106.94 2.86
N MET A 343 44.16 107.16 4.02
CA MET A 343 43.59 106.11 4.86
C MET A 343 42.33 105.50 4.23
N ASP A 344 41.45 106.33 3.65
CA ASP A 344 40.24 105.88 2.96
C ASP A 344 40.58 105.09 1.69
N GLU A 345 41.58 105.50 0.92
CA GLU A 345 42.11 104.73 -0.21
C GLU A 345 42.73 103.40 0.25
N ASN A 346 43.50 103.40 1.34
CA ASN A 346 44.02 102.16 1.92
C ASN A 346 42.91 101.24 2.46
N ALA A 347 41.82 101.80 3.00
CA ALA A 347 40.66 101.03 3.45
C ALA A 347 39.96 100.33 2.27
N LYS A 348 39.75 101.05 1.16
CA LYS A 348 39.22 100.48 -0.09
C LYS A 348 40.12 99.37 -0.64
N LEU A 349 41.43 99.59 -0.69
CA LEU A 349 42.38 98.56 -1.14
C LEU A 349 42.38 97.32 -0.24
N ARG A 350 42.20 97.48 1.08
CA ARG A 350 42.07 96.34 2.01
C ARG A 350 40.76 95.57 1.80
N GLU A 351 39.67 96.28 1.55
CA GLU A 351 38.37 95.68 1.22
C GLU A 351 38.45 94.89 -0.08
N GLU A 352 39.03 95.48 -1.13
CA GLU A 352 39.29 94.78 -2.40
C GLU A 352 40.19 93.55 -2.23
N GLN A 353 41.26 93.66 -1.43
CA GLN A 353 42.10 92.50 -1.11
C GLN A 353 41.35 91.42 -0.32
N SER A 354 40.43 91.80 0.56
CA SER A 354 39.58 90.84 1.30
C SER A 354 38.64 90.11 0.35
N ASN A 355 37.96 90.84 -0.53
CA ASN A 355 37.04 90.29 -1.52
C ASN A 355 37.76 89.32 -2.48
N LEU A 356 38.95 89.69 -2.98
CA LEU A 356 39.76 88.81 -3.83
C LEU A 356 40.21 87.53 -3.10
N ARG A 357 40.48 87.59 -1.80
CA ARG A 357 40.80 86.41 -0.99
C ARG A 357 39.59 85.50 -0.81
N GLU A 358 38.41 86.07 -0.57
CA GLU A 358 37.17 85.30 -0.49
C GLU A 358 36.84 84.61 -1.81
N ASP A 359 36.93 85.33 -2.94
CA ASP A 359 36.68 84.77 -4.27
C ASP A 359 37.67 83.64 -4.60
N LEU A 360 38.95 83.83 -4.29
CA LEU A 360 39.96 82.77 -4.45
C LEU A 360 39.66 81.55 -3.55
N SER A 361 39.14 81.76 -2.34
CA SER A 361 38.73 80.67 -1.45
C SER A 361 37.52 79.92 -2.00
N ARG A 362 36.50 80.62 -2.49
CA ARG A 362 35.32 80.02 -3.14
C ARG A 362 35.70 79.24 -4.39
N GLN A 363 36.64 79.75 -5.19
CA GLN A 363 37.13 79.06 -6.37
C GLN A 363 37.87 77.75 -6.00
N LYS A 364 38.69 77.76 -4.95
CA LYS A 364 39.38 76.56 -4.45
C LYS A 364 38.39 75.51 -3.94
N GLU A 365 37.36 75.94 -3.20
CA GLU A 365 36.30 75.05 -2.72
C GLU A 365 35.50 74.44 -3.87
N SER A 366 35.15 75.25 -4.88
CA SER A 366 34.48 74.78 -6.09
C SER A 366 35.31 73.76 -6.86
N HIS A 367 36.62 73.98 -7.01
CA HIS A 367 37.52 73.02 -7.65
C HIS A 367 37.60 71.70 -6.87
N LEU A 368 37.69 71.75 -5.53
CA LEU A 368 37.72 70.57 -4.69
C LEU A 368 36.42 69.74 -4.81
N LEU A 369 35.27 70.41 -4.87
CA LEU A 369 33.97 69.77 -5.09
C LEU A 369 33.89 69.11 -6.47
N PHE A 370 34.39 69.79 -7.51
CA PHE A 370 34.46 69.22 -8.85
C PHE A 370 35.33 67.95 -8.90
N GLU A 371 36.50 67.99 -8.28
CA GLU A 371 37.41 66.85 -8.21
C GLU A 371 36.80 65.67 -7.44
N LYS A 372 36.15 65.95 -6.30
CA LYS A 372 35.43 64.93 -5.52
C LYS A 372 34.29 64.30 -6.33
N ASN A 373 33.49 65.10 -7.03
CA ASN A 373 32.42 64.61 -7.89
C ASN A 373 32.95 63.79 -9.07
N ALA A 374 34.07 64.18 -9.66
CA ALA A 374 34.70 63.42 -10.74
C ALA A 374 35.16 62.03 -10.25
N LEU A 375 35.78 61.96 -9.07
CA LEU A 375 36.18 60.68 -8.45
C LEU A 375 34.98 59.81 -8.08
N GLU A 376 33.92 60.40 -7.54
CA GLU A 376 32.69 59.68 -7.20
C GLU A 376 32.00 59.14 -8.45
N ASN A 377 31.90 59.94 -9.52
CA ASN A 377 31.36 59.49 -10.81
C ASN A 377 32.19 58.36 -11.42
N ALA A 378 33.53 58.40 -11.32
CA ALA A 378 34.39 57.31 -11.78
C ALA A 378 34.10 56.01 -11.03
N ARG A 379 33.96 56.06 -9.70
CA ARG A 379 33.60 54.90 -8.86
C ARG A 379 32.21 54.36 -9.19
N LEU A 380 31.24 55.23 -9.45
CA LEU A 380 29.89 54.81 -9.85
C LEU A 380 29.89 54.12 -11.21
N MET A 381 30.68 54.62 -12.17
CA MET A 381 30.83 53.99 -13.50
C MET A 381 31.47 52.60 -13.39
N GLU A 382 32.51 52.44 -12.57
CA GLU A 382 33.14 51.13 -12.32
C GLU A 382 32.14 50.15 -11.68
N ARG A 383 31.42 50.59 -10.63
CA ARG A 383 30.39 49.77 -10.00
C ARG A 383 29.26 49.38 -10.95
N ASN A 384 28.84 50.29 -11.83
CA ASN A 384 27.82 49.99 -12.85
C ASN A 384 28.34 48.95 -13.84
N SER A 385 29.58 49.07 -14.31
CA SER A 385 30.22 48.08 -15.18
C SER A 385 30.30 46.70 -14.52
N GLU A 386 30.67 46.62 -13.24
CA GLU A 386 30.66 45.35 -12.50
C GLU A 386 29.25 44.74 -12.39
N MET A 387 28.24 45.57 -12.12
CA MET A 387 26.86 45.12 -12.02
C MET A 387 26.32 44.62 -13.36
N GLU A 388 26.65 45.29 -14.47
CA GLU A 388 26.31 44.84 -15.83
C GLU A 388 26.98 43.50 -16.15
N GLN A 389 28.25 43.31 -15.80
CA GLN A 389 28.93 42.03 -15.96
C GLN A 389 28.26 40.91 -15.15
N ARG A 390 27.89 41.17 -13.89
CA ARG A 390 27.16 40.20 -13.06
C ARG A 390 25.79 39.87 -13.66
N PHE A 391 25.08 40.87 -14.16
CA PHE A 391 23.78 40.68 -14.80
C PHE A 391 23.89 39.82 -16.07
N ASN A 392 24.91 40.07 -16.90
CA ASN A 392 25.19 39.27 -18.08
C ASN A 392 25.53 37.81 -17.72
N ASN A 393 26.34 37.60 -16.68
CA ASN A 393 26.65 36.25 -16.19
C ASN A 393 25.39 35.51 -15.72
N LEU A 394 24.54 36.17 -14.93
CA LEU A 394 23.26 35.59 -14.49
C LEU A 394 22.34 35.27 -15.68
N THR A 395 22.31 36.13 -16.70
CA THR A 395 21.53 35.89 -17.92
C THR A 395 22.02 34.65 -18.67
N ILE A 396 23.33 34.45 -18.76
CA ILE A 396 23.94 33.25 -19.37
C ILE A 396 23.61 32.00 -18.55
N GLU A 397 23.72 32.06 -17.22
CA GLU A 397 23.39 30.95 -16.33
C GLU A 397 21.91 30.56 -16.40
N LEU A 398 21.01 31.55 -16.39
CA LEU A 398 19.58 31.32 -16.61
C LEU A 398 19.32 30.68 -17.97
N GLY A 399 20.04 31.10 -19.03
CA GLY A 399 19.97 30.46 -20.34
C GLY A 399 20.39 28.99 -20.31
N LYS A 400 21.50 28.66 -19.64
CA LYS A 400 21.97 27.27 -19.46
C LYS A 400 20.98 26.41 -18.68
N ILE A 401 20.41 26.96 -17.61
CA ILE A 401 19.38 26.28 -16.81
C ILE A 401 18.15 26.01 -17.68
N ASN A 402 17.69 27.01 -18.44
CA ASN A 402 16.53 26.88 -19.31
C ASN A 402 16.73 25.81 -20.40
N GLU A 403 17.90 25.78 -21.05
CA GLU A 403 18.25 24.73 -22.01
C GLU A 403 18.32 23.34 -21.36
N LYS A 404 18.89 23.23 -20.16
CA LYS A 404 18.91 21.97 -19.41
C LYS A 404 17.49 21.49 -19.11
N TRP A 405 16.61 22.38 -18.65
CA TRP A 405 15.20 22.06 -18.40
C TRP A 405 14.48 21.61 -19.66
N LYS A 406 14.68 22.31 -20.78
CA LYS A 406 14.13 21.96 -22.08
C LYS A 406 14.56 20.56 -22.52
N ASN A 407 15.85 20.25 -22.42
CA ASN A 407 16.39 18.92 -22.75
C ASN A 407 15.83 17.82 -21.83
N THR A 408 15.70 18.08 -20.52
CA THR A 408 15.09 17.09 -19.61
C THR A 408 13.60 16.88 -19.88
N LEU A 409 12.90 17.92 -20.34
CA LEU A 409 11.49 17.82 -20.70
C LEU A 409 11.32 16.97 -21.96
N THR A 410 12.10 17.24 -23.02
CA THR A 410 12.05 16.46 -24.26
C THR A 410 12.42 15.00 -24.01
N GLN A 411 13.46 14.73 -23.21
CA GLN A 411 13.84 13.37 -22.83
C GLN A 411 12.69 12.65 -22.12
N ARG A 412 12.02 13.31 -21.16
CA ARG A 412 10.87 12.70 -20.49
C ARG A 412 9.69 12.48 -21.44
N GLU A 413 9.42 13.39 -22.35
CA GLU A 413 8.37 13.20 -23.35
C GLU A 413 8.64 11.98 -24.24
N GLU A 414 9.90 11.77 -24.65
CA GLU A 414 10.33 10.60 -25.41
C GLU A 414 10.22 9.30 -24.59
N GLU A 415 10.66 9.31 -23.33
CA GLU A 415 10.52 8.16 -22.41
C GLU A 415 9.04 7.78 -22.22
N TRP A 416 8.18 8.78 -22.01
CA TRP A 416 6.74 8.56 -21.84
C TRP A 416 6.07 8.07 -23.13
N SER A 417 6.50 8.58 -24.29
CA SER A 417 6.04 8.13 -25.60
C SER A 417 6.41 6.66 -25.82
N THR A 418 7.66 6.29 -25.52
CA THR A 418 8.16 4.92 -25.62
C THR A 418 7.39 3.99 -24.69
N LYS A 419 7.20 4.37 -23.42
CA LYS A 419 6.44 3.55 -22.47
C LYS A 419 4.97 3.38 -22.87
N ARG A 420 4.36 4.41 -23.45
CA ARG A 420 3.00 4.33 -23.98
C ARG A 420 2.91 3.37 -25.17
N ALA A 421 3.89 3.40 -26.07
CA ALA A 421 3.96 2.48 -27.20
C ALA A 421 4.13 1.02 -26.76
N GLU A 422 5.01 0.76 -25.77
CA GLU A 422 5.18 -0.57 -25.16
C GLU A 422 3.88 -1.10 -24.54
N LEU A 423 3.17 -0.26 -23.76
CA LEU A 423 1.91 -0.64 -23.14
C LEU A 423 0.79 -0.90 -24.15
N GLU A 424 0.73 -0.15 -25.26
CA GLU A 424 -0.23 -0.42 -26.32
C GLU A 424 0.09 -1.73 -27.06
N LEU A 425 1.37 -2.06 -27.27
CA LEU A 425 1.76 -3.37 -27.82
C LEU A 425 1.37 -4.52 -26.88
N GLU A 426 1.64 -4.40 -25.58
CA GLU A 426 1.27 -5.40 -24.58
C GLU A 426 -0.26 -5.58 -24.50
N LYS A 427 -1.01 -4.47 -24.55
CA LYS A 427 -2.48 -4.50 -24.58
C LYS A 427 -3.03 -5.21 -25.82
N VAL A 428 -2.42 -5.01 -26.99
CA VAL A 428 -2.81 -5.72 -28.22
C VAL A 428 -2.51 -7.21 -28.09
N GLU A 429 -1.36 -7.57 -27.54
CA GLU A 429 -0.95 -8.96 -27.33
C GLU A 429 -1.86 -9.68 -26.32
N LEU A 430 -2.18 -9.05 -25.19
CA LEU A 430 -3.14 -9.60 -24.22
C LEU A 430 -4.53 -9.77 -24.83
N ARG A 431 -4.99 -8.84 -25.67
CA ARG A 431 -6.26 -9.00 -26.41
C ARG A 431 -6.22 -10.20 -27.36
N ARG A 432 -5.11 -10.41 -28.06
CA ARG A 432 -4.90 -11.59 -28.92
C ARG A 432 -5.00 -12.88 -28.10
N GLN A 433 -4.32 -12.95 -26.95
CA GLN A 433 -4.36 -14.11 -26.06
C GLN A 433 -5.77 -14.39 -25.50
N ILE A 434 -6.53 -13.34 -25.15
CA ILE A 434 -7.92 -13.48 -24.70
C ILE A 434 -8.77 -14.10 -25.82
N ILE A 435 -8.63 -13.64 -27.06
CA ILE A 435 -9.36 -14.18 -28.21
C ILE A 435 -9.01 -15.66 -28.43
N GLU A 436 -7.73 -16.04 -28.31
CA GLU A 436 -7.29 -17.43 -28.43
C GLU A 436 -7.87 -18.32 -27.32
N LEU A 437 -7.84 -17.85 -26.07
CA LEU A 437 -8.43 -18.56 -24.93
C LEU A 437 -9.95 -18.72 -25.09
N GLN A 438 -10.65 -17.69 -25.58
CA GLN A 438 -12.08 -17.76 -25.89
C GLN A 438 -12.35 -18.82 -26.96
N SER A 439 -11.58 -18.83 -28.06
CA SER A 439 -11.72 -19.84 -29.12
C SER A 439 -11.46 -21.26 -28.61
N MET A 440 -10.44 -21.46 -27.76
CA MET A 440 -10.17 -22.77 -27.16
C MET A 440 -11.30 -23.20 -26.23
N PHE A 441 -11.85 -22.29 -25.43
CA PHE A 441 -12.97 -22.56 -24.53
C PHE A 441 -14.24 -22.94 -25.30
N GLU A 442 -14.54 -22.24 -26.40
CA GLU A 442 -15.66 -22.56 -27.28
C GLU A 442 -15.49 -23.93 -27.95
N SER A 443 -14.26 -24.30 -28.34
CA SER A 443 -13.97 -25.63 -28.88
C SER A 443 -14.16 -26.72 -27.83
N ALA A 444 -13.57 -26.55 -26.64
CA ALA A 444 -13.72 -27.50 -25.54
C ALA A 444 -15.18 -27.67 -25.11
N THR A 445 -15.95 -26.59 -25.07
CA THR A 445 -17.39 -26.64 -24.75
C THR A 445 -18.17 -27.41 -25.80
N ARG A 446 -17.83 -27.24 -27.09
CA ARG A 446 -18.40 -28.04 -28.18
C ARG A 446 -18.05 -29.52 -28.06
N ASP A 447 -16.80 -29.86 -27.76
CA ASP A 447 -16.35 -31.25 -27.57
C ASP A 447 -17.04 -31.91 -26.38
N VAL A 448 -17.21 -31.18 -25.27
CA VAL A 448 -17.97 -31.66 -24.10
C VAL A 448 -19.44 -31.90 -24.45
N ALA A 449 -20.08 -30.99 -25.20
CA ALA A 449 -21.47 -31.18 -25.63
C ALA A 449 -21.62 -32.40 -26.54
N GLU A 450 -20.71 -32.60 -27.49
CA GLU A 450 -20.70 -33.75 -28.41
C GLU A 450 -20.43 -35.07 -27.68
N THR A 451 -19.46 -35.10 -26.75
CA THR A 451 -19.18 -36.29 -25.93
C THR A 451 -20.34 -36.64 -25.00
N THR A 452 -21.00 -35.64 -24.42
CA THR A 452 -22.22 -35.83 -23.61
C THR A 452 -23.34 -36.43 -24.46
N ARG A 453 -23.57 -35.89 -25.67
CA ARG A 453 -24.56 -36.42 -26.60
C ARG A 453 -24.27 -37.88 -26.98
N ARG A 454 -23.02 -38.22 -27.31
CA ARG A 454 -22.63 -39.61 -27.62
C ARG A 454 -22.84 -40.54 -26.42
N LEU A 455 -22.57 -40.06 -25.20
CA LEU A 455 -22.83 -40.82 -23.98
C LEU A 455 -24.33 -41.10 -23.80
N ASP A 456 -25.18 -40.10 -24.04
CA ASP A 456 -26.64 -40.26 -23.97
C ASP A 456 -27.15 -41.27 -25.01
N GLU A 457 -26.62 -41.24 -26.24
CA GLU A 457 -26.93 -42.23 -27.30
C GLU A 457 -26.52 -43.65 -26.88
N VAL A 458 -25.34 -43.82 -26.30
CA VAL A 458 -24.86 -45.13 -25.79
C VAL A 458 -25.72 -45.61 -24.60
N MET A 459 -26.09 -44.71 -23.70
CA MET A 459 -26.97 -45.02 -22.56
C MET A 459 -28.36 -45.43 -23.02
N ALA A 460 -28.93 -44.75 -24.02
CA ALA A 460 -30.20 -45.13 -24.64
C ALA A 460 -30.11 -46.52 -25.29
N SER A 461 -29.07 -46.78 -26.09
CA SER A 461 -28.85 -48.10 -26.71
C SER A 461 -28.70 -49.22 -25.67
N ARG A 462 -27.97 -48.96 -24.57
CA ARG A 462 -27.84 -49.90 -23.45
C ARG A 462 -29.18 -50.21 -22.80
N GLU A 463 -30.02 -49.21 -22.60
CA GLU A 463 -31.35 -49.38 -21.99
C GLU A 463 -32.31 -50.12 -22.93
N GLU A 464 -32.23 -49.90 -24.24
CA GLU A 464 -32.95 -50.69 -25.25
C GLU A 464 -32.51 -52.17 -25.23
N MET A 465 -31.21 -52.45 -25.21
CA MET A 465 -30.69 -53.81 -25.07
C MET A 465 -31.15 -54.47 -23.77
N ARG A 466 -31.16 -53.73 -22.67
CA ARG A 466 -31.66 -54.21 -21.38
C ARG A 466 -33.14 -54.57 -21.45
N LYS A 467 -33.98 -53.70 -22.03
CA LYS A 467 -35.42 -53.99 -22.24
C LYS A 467 -35.61 -55.23 -23.12
N TYR A 468 -34.81 -55.38 -24.17
CA TYR A 468 -34.85 -56.54 -25.05
C TYR A 468 -34.47 -57.84 -24.31
N LEU A 469 -33.38 -57.82 -23.54
CA LEU A 469 -32.97 -58.94 -22.68
C LEU A 469 -34.05 -59.32 -21.66
N ASN A 470 -34.60 -58.34 -20.93
CA ASN A 470 -35.69 -58.58 -19.98
C ASN A 470 -36.93 -59.18 -20.67
N SER A 471 -37.24 -58.76 -21.91
CA SER A 471 -38.33 -59.34 -22.68
C SER A 471 -38.05 -60.79 -23.09
N ILE A 472 -36.81 -61.13 -23.43
CA ILE A 472 -36.39 -62.51 -23.73
C ILE A 472 -36.49 -63.36 -22.47
N GLU A 473 -35.94 -62.89 -21.34
CA GLU A 473 -36.05 -63.58 -20.05
C GLU A 473 -37.51 -63.84 -19.69
N TYR A 474 -38.38 -62.82 -19.81
CA TYR A 474 -39.80 -62.99 -19.52
C TYR A 474 -40.48 -64.04 -20.42
N LYS A 475 -40.20 -64.02 -21.73
CA LYS A 475 -40.72 -65.03 -22.67
C LYS A 475 -40.21 -66.43 -22.32
N HIS A 476 -38.92 -66.55 -22.03
CA HIS A 476 -38.31 -67.83 -21.66
C HIS A 476 -38.89 -68.36 -20.34
N GLN A 477 -39.11 -67.48 -19.36
CA GLN A 477 -39.77 -67.80 -18.10
C GLN A 477 -41.22 -68.23 -18.32
N ASP A 478 -41.99 -67.56 -19.19
CA ASP A 478 -43.37 -67.95 -19.51
C ASP A 478 -43.42 -69.31 -20.23
N ASP A 479 -42.53 -69.54 -21.19
CA ASP A 479 -42.39 -70.84 -21.88
C ASP A 479 -42.03 -71.95 -20.90
N LEU A 480 -41.09 -71.71 -19.97
CA LEU A 480 -40.76 -72.63 -18.90
C LEU A 480 -42.00 -72.92 -18.05
N ASN A 481 -42.69 -71.88 -17.59
CA ASN A 481 -43.90 -72.01 -16.76
C ASN A 481 -45.03 -72.75 -17.48
N ARG A 482 -45.17 -72.60 -18.81
CA ARG A 482 -46.11 -73.38 -19.63
C ARG A 482 -45.70 -74.84 -19.72
N GLN A 483 -44.42 -75.13 -19.93
CA GLN A 483 -43.91 -76.50 -19.89
C GLN A 483 -44.11 -77.15 -18.52
N THR A 484 -43.82 -76.43 -17.43
CA THR A 484 -44.04 -76.90 -16.07
C THR A 484 -45.52 -77.18 -15.82
N ARG A 485 -46.43 -76.30 -16.26
CA ARG A 485 -47.89 -76.54 -16.18
C ARG A 485 -48.31 -77.77 -16.99
N GLY A 486 -47.86 -77.90 -18.25
CA GLY A 486 -48.19 -79.06 -19.07
C GLY A 486 -47.55 -80.37 -18.58
N LEU A 487 -46.45 -80.31 -17.82
CA LEU A 487 -45.88 -81.46 -17.12
C LEU A 487 -46.68 -81.79 -15.85
N ALA A 488 -47.11 -80.77 -15.10
CA ALA A 488 -47.97 -80.94 -13.94
C ALA A 488 -49.32 -81.56 -14.32
N GLU A 489 -49.97 -81.09 -15.38
CA GLU A 489 -51.22 -81.67 -15.90
C GLU A 489 -51.02 -83.13 -16.34
N ARG A 490 -49.93 -83.44 -17.03
CA ARG A 490 -49.60 -84.83 -17.40
C ARG A 490 -49.29 -85.71 -16.19
N ALA A 491 -48.67 -85.16 -15.16
CA ALA A 491 -48.44 -85.86 -13.90
C ALA A 491 -49.75 -86.12 -13.16
N GLU A 492 -50.65 -85.14 -13.10
CA GLU A 492 -51.99 -85.27 -12.52
C GLU A 492 -52.84 -86.29 -13.30
N GLU A 493 -52.78 -86.29 -14.64
CA GLU A 493 -53.46 -87.29 -15.46
C GLU A 493 -52.86 -88.70 -15.27
N ALA A 494 -51.54 -88.81 -15.13
CA ALA A 494 -50.88 -90.06 -14.80
C ALA A 494 -51.26 -90.55 -13.40
N GLU A 495 -51.31 -89.67 -12.39
CA GLU A 495 -51.83 -89.99 -11.05
C GLU A 495 -53.28 -90.44 -11.10
N LYS A 496 -54.11 -89.81 -11.94
CA LYS A 496 -55.51 -90.21 -12.16
C LYS A 496 -55.60 -91.59 -12.80
N ARG A 497 -54.78 -91.90 -13.80
CA ARG A 497 -54.72 -93.24 -14.40
C ARG A 497 -54.17 -94.29 -13.43
N VAL A 498 -53.19 -93.92 -12.60
CA VAL A 498 -52.65 -94.79 -11.54
C VAL A 498 -53.71 -95.06 -10.48
N THR A 499 -54.49 -94.06 -10.07
CA THR A 499 -55.61 -94.24 -9.14
C THR A 499 -56.75 -95.03 -9.78
N GLU A 500 -57.07 -94.83 -11.05
CA GLU A 500 -58.02 -95.67 -11.80
C GLU A 500 -57.53 -97.12 -11.91
N MET A 501 -56.25 -97.36 -12.21
CA MET A 501 -55.66 -98.70 -12.18
C MET A 501 -55.63 -99.29 -10.78
N ALA A 502 -55.34 -98.51 -9.74
CA ALA A 502 -55.39 -98.95 -8.36
C ALA A 502 -56.82 -99.32 -7.94
N ASN A 503 -57.81 -98.56 -8.38
CA ASN A 503 -59.24 -98.85 -8.22
C ASN A 503 -59.66 -100.12 -9.00
N MET A 504 -59.08 -100.33 -10.18
CA MET A 504 -59.31 -101.54 -10.99
C MET A 504 -58.64 -102.76 -10.38
N ILE A 505 -57.44 -102.63 -9.82
CA ILE A 505 -56.73 -103.67 -9.08
C ILE A 505 -57.47 -104.01 -7.78
N THR A 506 -57.98 -103.01 -7.05
CA THR A 506 -58.84 -103.25 -5.88
C THR A 506 -60.16 -103.90 -6.27
N SER A 507 -60.79 -103.50 -7.37
CA SER A 507 -61.97 -104.18 -7.93
C SER A 507 -61.67 -105.61 -8.36
N LEU A 508 -60.54 -105.86 -9.02
CA LEU A 508 -60.13 -107.21 -9.46
C LEU A 508 -59.70 -108.07 -8.29
N THR A 509 -59.04 -107.52 -7.26
CA THR A 509 -58.73 -108.27 -6.03
C THR A 509 -59.99 -108.54 -5.22
N GLN A 510 -60.96 -107.62 -5.20
CA GLN A 510 -62.29 -107.87 -4.64
C GLN A 510 -63.01 -108.97 -5.42
N GLU A 511 -63.02 -108.93 -6.76
CA GLU A 511 -63.62 -109.95 -7.61
C GLU A 511 -62.89 -111.31 -7.50
N ASN A 512 -61.57 -111.31 -7.30
CA ASN A 512 -60.80 -112.54 -7.03
C ASN A 512 -61.05 -113.06 -5.61
N HIS A 513 -61.30 -112.17 -4.64
CA HIS A 513 -61.69 -112.55 -3.29
C HIS A 513 -63.10 -113.14 -3.27
N ASP A 514 -64.02 -112.56 -4.04
CA ASP A 514 -65.38 -113.07 -4.24
C ASP A 514 -65.38 -114.41 -5.01
N ARG A 515 -64.52 -114.57 -6.04
CA ARG A 515 -64.32 -115.86 -6.71
C ARG A 515 -63.64 -116.91 -5.83
N LEU A 516 -62.71 -116.51 -4.96
CA LEU A 516 -62.12 -117.42 -3.97
C LEU A 516 -63.15 -117.80 -2.89
N ARG A 517 -64.11 -116.94 -2.58
CA ARG A 517 -65.26 -117.23 -1.72
C ARG A 517 -66.20 -118.25 -2.37
N ASP A 518 -66.51 -118.07 -3.66
CA ASP A 518 -67.34 -119.00 -4.44
C ASP A 518 -66.67 -120.36 -4.64
N VAL A 519 -65.33 -120.42 -4.75
CA VAL A 519 -64.57 -121.69 -4.79
C VAL A 519 -64.53 -122.36 -3.41
N HIS A 520 -64.56 -121.59 -2.31
CA HIS A 520 -64.56 -122.15 -0.96
C HIS A 520 -65.95 -122.65 -0.51
N GLU A 521 -67.04 -122.26 -1.19
CA GLU A 521 -68.39 -122.80 -0.97
C GLU A 521 -68.70 -124.06 -1.80
N VAL A 522 -67.79 -124.49 -2.69
CA VAL A 522 -67.95 -125.67 -3.57
C VAL A 522 -66.99 -126.83 -3.22
N LEU A 523 -66.10 -126.64 -2.24
CA LEU A 523 -65.24 -127.68 -1.63
C LEU A 523 -65.45 -127.72 -0.13
#